data_AF-A0A838RYT9-F1
#
_entry.id   AF-A0A838RYT9-F1
#
_cell.length_a   1.000
_cell.length_b   1.000
_cell.length_c   1.000
_cell.angle_alpha   90.00
_cell.angle_beta   90.00
_cell.angle_gamma   90.00
#
_symmetry.space_group_name_H-M   'P 1'
#
loop_
_entity.id
_entity.type
_entity.pdbx_description
1 polymer ?
#
loop_
_entity_poly.entity_id
_entity_poly.type
_entity_poly.pdbx_seq_one_letter_code
_entity_poly.pdbx_strand_id
1 'polypeptide(L)' 'PGVVVFQDLDDPPVGATFGEIMCSVYRAFGAAGLITSGGGRDLAQVRALGFPVFVGSTICSLR' A
#
# COMPACT_ATOMS: atom_id res chain seq x y z
N PRO A 1 -3.03 17.66 -5.43
CA PRO A 1 -2.69 16.21 -5.48
C PRO A 1 -3.52 15.44 -4.43
N GLY A 2 -4.23 14.38 -4.83
CA GLY A 2 -5.03 13.58 -3.91
C GLY A 2 -4.21 12.48 -3.22
N VAL A 3 -4.57 12.10 -2.00
CA VAL A 3 -3.97 10.97 -1.28
C VAL A 3 -5.04 9.93 -1.08
N VAL A 4 -4.73 8.67 -1.39
CA VAL A 4 -5.64 7.55 -1.11
C VAL A 4 -5.50 7.19 0.36
N VAL A 5 -6.62 7.18 1.08
CA VAL A 5 -6.65 6.83 2.51
C VAL A 5 -7.74 5.80 2.70
N PHE A 6 -7.41 4.66 3.28
CA PHE A 6 -8.39 3.67 3.68
C PHE A 6 -7.96 2.97 4.97
N GLN A 7 -8.95 2.46 5.70
CA GLN A 7 -8.73 1.73 6.94
C GLN A 7 -8.90 0.23 6.67
N ASP A 8 -7.97 -0.57 7.17
CA ASP A 8 -8.17 -2.00 7.31
C ASP A 8 -9.09 -2.28 8.51
N LEU A 9 -10.11 -3.10 8.29
CA LEU A 9 -11.10 -3.45 9.32
C LEU A 9 -10.60 -4.57 10.23
N ASP A 10 -9.55 -5.29 9.83
CA ASP A 10 -8.92 -6.32 10.65
C ASP A 10 -7.95 -5.69 11.67
N ASP A 11 -8.07 -6.07 12.95
CA ASP A 11 -7.16 -5.68 14.04
C ASP A 11 -6.82 -6.91 14.91
N PRO A 12 -5.59 -7.47 14.83
CA PRO A 12 -4.48 -7.00 13.99
C PRO A 12 -4.68 -7.32 12.49
N PRO A 13 -4.07 -6.57 11.56
CA PRO A 13 -4.17 -6.84 10.13
C PRO A 13 -3.71 -8.25 9.77
N VAL A 14 -4.56 -9.03 9.09
CA VAL A 14 -4.28 -10.43 8.71
C VAL A 14 -3.84 -10.59 7.25
N GLY A 15 -4.03 -9.56 6.41
CA GLY A 15 -3.83 -9.63 4.97
C GLY A 15 -3.21 -8.37 4.37
N ALA A 16 -2.59 -8.54 3.20
CA ALA A 16 -2.04 -7.41 2.45
C ALA A 16 -3.16 -6.71 1.70
N THR A 17 -3.43 -5.45 2.06
CA THR A 17 -4.49 -4.62 1.46
C THR A 17 -4.04 -3.92 0.18
N PHE A 18 -2.72 -3.83 -0.05
CA PHE A 18 -2.15 -3.30 -1.29
C PHE A 18 -0.77 -3.89 -1.61
N GLY A 19 -0.38 -3.77 -2.87
CA GLY A 19 0.96 -4.08 -3.39
C GLY A 19 1.31 -3.17 -4.56
N GLU A 20 2.36 -3.52 -5.31
CA GLU A 20 2.87 -2.72 -6.44
C GLU A 20 1.79 -2.41 -7.49
N ILE A 21 0.99 -3.40 -7.89
CA ILE A 21 -0.09 -3.22 -8.87
C ILE A 21 -1.14 -2.19 -8.43
N MET A 22 -1.57 -2.20 -7.16
CA MET A 22 -2.53 -1.21 -6.67
C MET A 22 -1.91 0.20 -6.64
N CYS A 23 -0.63 0.30 -6.24
CA CYS A 23 0.09 1.58 -6.24
C CYS A 23 0.25 2.16 -7.65
N SER A 24 0.50 1.33 -8.67
CA SER A 24 0.61 1.79 -10.05
C SER A 24 -0.72 2.32 -10.58
N VAL A 25 -1.84 1.68 -10.22
CA VAL A 25 -3.20 2.15 -10.54
C VAL A 25 -3.48 3.50 -9.88
N TYR A 26 -3.24 3.66 -8.58
CA TYR A 26 -3.46 4.93 -7.89
C TYR A 26 -2.60 6.06 -8.48
N ARG A 27 -1.34 5.78 -8.79
CA ARG A 27 -0.46 6.72 -9.48
C ARG A 27 -1.00 7.12 -10.85
N ALA A 28 -1.52 6.17 -11.63
CA ALA A 28 -2.10 6.43 -12.95
C ALA A 28 -3.34 7.33 -12.86
N PHE A 29 -4.12 7.24 -11.77
CA PHE A 29 -5.23 8.14 -11.46
C PHE A 29 -4.81 9.48 -10.83
N GLY A 30 -3.51 9.77 -10.72
CA GLY A 30 -3.00 11.04 -10.22
C GLY A 30 -2.93 11.15 -8.68
N ALA A 31 -2.99 10.02 -7.97
CA ALA A 31 -2.72 10.01 -6.53
C ALA A 31 -1.25 10.36 -6.26
N ALA A 32 -1.01 11.12 -5.21
CA ALA A 32 0.31 11.47 -4.73
C ALA A 32 0.90 10.45 -3.76
N GLY A 33 0.08 9.55 -3.21
CA GLY A 33 0.50 8.53 -2.25
C GLY A 33 -0.67 7.75 -1.66
N LEU A 34 -0.33 6.82 -0.76
CA LEU A 34 -1.28 5.95 -0.05
C LEU A 34 -1.03 5.96 1.46
N ILE A 35 -2.10 5.98 2.27
CA ILE A 35 -2.06 5.79 3.73
C ILE A 35 -3.06 4.70 4.10
N THR A 36 -2.62 3.70 4.87
CA THR A 36 -3.51 2.65 5.39
C THR A 36 -3.09 2.14 6.78
N SER A 37 -4.06 1.73 7.60
CA SER A 37 -3.81 0.98 8.84
C SER A 37 -3.49 -0.50 8.60
N GLY A 38 -3.71 -0.99 7.38
CA GLY A 38 -3.51 -2.40 7.02
C GLY A 38 -2.10 -2.77 6.61
N GLY A 39 -1.97 -4.03 6.16
CA GLY A 39 -0.72 -4.60 5.67
C GLY A 39 -0.39 -4.21 4.23
N GLY A 40 0.88 -3.85 3.97
CA GLY A 40 1.43 -3.71 2.62
C GLY A 40 2.33 -4.89 2.21
N ARG A 41 2.35 -5.23 0.93
CA ARG A 41 3.31 -6.19 0.32
C ARG A 41 4.13 -5.57 -0.81
N ASP A 42 5.11 -6.30 -1.33
CA ASP A 42 5.93 -5.93 -2.49
C ASP A 42 6.65 -4.57 -2.34
N LEU A 43 7.08 -4.22 -1.12
CA LEU A 43 7.59 -2.88 -0.76
C LEU A 43 8.79 -2.42 -1.59
N ALA A 44 9.66 -3.34 -2.01
CA ALA A 44 10.78 -3.02 -2.89
C ALA A 44 10.32 -2.51 -4.26
N GLN A 45 9.26 -3.10 -4.80
CA GLN A 45 8.69 -2.73 -6.09
C GLN A 45 7.88 -1.41 -5.96
N VAL A 46 7.13 -1.24 -4.86
CA VAL A 46 6.48 0.04 -4.53
C VAL A 46 7.50 1.18 -4.40
N ARG A 47 8.65 0.91 -3.79
CA ARG A 47 9.76 1.88 -3.71
C ARG A 47 10.32 2.22 -5.09
N ALA A 48 10.46 1.22 -5.98
CA ALA A 48 10.91 1.44 -7.36
C ALA A 48 9.90 2.26 -8.19
N LEU A 49 8.60 2.18 -7.90
CA LEU A 49 7.58 3.04 -8.50
C LEU A 49 7.70 4.52 -8.09
N GLY A 50 8.47 4.83 -7.04
CA GLY A 50 8.55 6.18 -6.48
C GLY A 50 7.23 6.67 -5.88
N PHE A 51 6.35 5.75 -5.48
CA PHE A 51 5.04 6.06 -4.92
C PHE A 51 5.09 6.01 -3.39
N PRO A 52 4.94 7.15 -2.68
CA PRO A 52 5.06 7.18 -1.23
C PRO A 52 3.87 6.51 -0.56
N VAL A 53 4.15 5.64 0.43
CA VAL A 53 3.15 4.89 1.18
C VAL A 53 3.42 4.93 2.69
N PHE A 54 2.36 5.03 3.48
CA PHE A 54 2.38 4.83 4.94
C PHE A 54 1.45 3.66 5.29
N VAL A 55 1.95 2.72 6.09
CA VAL A 55 1.26 1.46 6.40
C VAL A 55 1.31 1.13 7.89
N GLY A 56 0.25 0.49 8.39
CA GLY A 56 0.20 0.00 9.77
C GLY A 56 0.99 -1.29 9.98
N SER A 57 1.09 -2.14 8.94
CA SER A 57 1.92 -3.35 9.00
C SER A 57 2.53 -3.71 7.64
N THR A 58 3.52 -4.61 7.65
CA THR A 58 4.16 -5.13 6.44
C THR A 58 4.01 -6.65 6.42
N ILE A 59 3.51 -7.20 5.32
CA ILE A 59 3.28 -8.64 5.18
C ILE A 59 4.23 -9.15 4.09
N CYS A 60 5.16 -10.00 4.50
CA CYS A 60 6.02 -10.74 3.59
C CYS A 60 5.34 -12.05 3.19
N SER A 61 5.25 -12.32 1.89
CA SER A 61 5.02 -13.69 1.45
C SER A 61 6.31 -14.46 1.69
N LEU A 62 6.27 -15.44 2.60
CA LEU A 62 7.29 -16.49 2.61
C LEU A 62 7.19 -17.20 1.25
N ARG A 63 8.33 -17.35 0.58
CA ARG A 63 8.46 -18.30 -0.51
C ARG A 63 8.54 -19.70 0.08
#